data_AF-A0A6P2PY93-F1
#
_entry.id   AF-A0A6P2PY93-F1
#
_cell.length_a   1.000
_cell.length_b   1.000
_cell.length_c   1.000
_cell.angle_alpha   90.00
_cell.angle_beta   90.00
_cell.angle_gamma   90.00
#
_symmetry.space_group_name_H-M   'P 1'
#
loop_
_entity.id
_entity.type
_entity.pdbx_description
1 polymer ?
#
loop_
_entity_poly.entity_id
_entity_poly.type
_entity_poly.pdbx_seq_one_letter_code
_entity_poly.pdbx_strand_id
1 'polypeptide(L)' 'MNPVAAADGLKLNITEADNALDLELAREVCEYFRLDLGTADEIVDSFRNIVGQWRTLATRLGLSAREQERMGPAFHLAND' A
#
# COMPACT_ATOMS: atom_id res chain seq x y z
N MET A 1 -2.69 16.67 -5.71
CA MET A 1 -2.15 17.29 -4.49
C MET A 1 -0.78 16.70 -4.28
N ASN A 2 0.26 17.54 -4.24
CA ASN A 2 1.67 17.12 -4.21
C ASN A 2 2.08 16.85 -2.74
N PRO A 3 2.80 15.77 -2.39
CA PRO A 3 3.12 15.46 -1.00
C PRO A 3 4.20 16.41 -0.48
N VAL A 4 3.96 17.04 0.67
CA VAL A 4 4.91 17.93 1.36
C VAL A 4 5.32 17.28 2.68
N ALA A 5 6.61 17.32 2.97
CA ALA A 5 7.29 16.52 3.99
C ALA A 5 7.08 16.95 5.45
N ALA A 6 6.24 17.96 5.75
CA ALA A 6 6.25 18.63 7.06
C ALA A 6 4.87 19.12 7.55
N ALA A 7 3.81 18.35 7.35
CA ALA A 7 2.51 18.64 7.96
C ALA A 7 2.30 17.75 9.19
N ASP A 8 2.95 18.12 10.29
CA ASP A 8 2.55 17.73 11.64
C ASP A 8 1.13 18.26 11.91
N GLY A 9 0.20 17.35 12.20
CA GLY A 9 -1.05 17.69 12.88
C GLY A 9 -2.31 17.73 12.02
N LEU A 10 -2.89 16.56 11.77
CA LEU A 10 -4.33 16.38 11.95
C LEU A 10 -4.57 15.13 12.80
N LYS A 11 -4.71 15.38 14.10
CA LYS A 11 -4.99 14.40 15.14
C LYS A 11 -6.46 13.97 15.02
N LEU A 12 -6.72 12.78 14.51
CA LEU A 12 -8.01 12.10 14.71
C LEU A 12 -7.79 10.58 14.70
N ASN A 13 -7.59 10.02 15.90
CA ASN A 13 -7.78 8.61 16.27
C ASN A 13 -7.48 7.55 15.21
N ILE A 14 -6.19 7.34 14.95
CA ILE A 14 -5.66 6.13 14.34
C ILE A 14 -4.44 5.79 15.19
N THR A 15 -4.38 4.60 15.79
CA THR A 15 -3.13 4.05 16.34
C THR A 15 -2.15 3.99 15.17
N GLU A 16 -1.28 5.00 15.13
CA GLU A 16 -0.68 5.61 13.93
C GLU A 16 0.48 4.81 13.32
N ALA A 17 0.74 3.61 13.84
CA ALA A 17 1.75 2.69 13.31
C ALA A 17 1.15 1.37 12.77
N ASP A 18 -0.10 1.05 13.09
CA ASP A 18 -0.69 -0.30 12.88
C ASP A 18 -1.87 -0.32 11.90
N ASN A 19 -2.35 0.85 11.46
CA ASN A 19 -3.45 0.98 10.48
C ASN A 19 -2.98 1.09 9.03
N ALA A 20 -1.67 0.97 8.77
CA ALA A 20 -1.15 1.38 7.48
C ALA A 20 -1.51 0.41 6.36
N LEU A 21 -1.55 -0.91 6.58
CA LEU A 21 -1.71 -1.83 5.45
C LEU A 21 -1.93 -3.30 5.85
N ASP A 22 -2.75 -3.58 6.86
CA ASP A 22 -3.05 -4.96 7.21
C ASP A 22 -4.05 -5.57 6.19
N LEU A 23 -3.54 -6.43 5.30
CA LEU A 23 -4.37 -7.18 4.37
C LEU A 23 -5.26 -8.20 5.10
N GLU A 24 -4.89 -8.60 6.33
CA GLU A 24 -5.78 -9.39 7.18
C GLU A 24 -6.93 -8.55 7.70
N LEU A 25 -6.72 -7.30 8.14
CA LEU A 25 -7.82 -6.41 8.49
C LEU A 25 -8.80 -6.22 7.31
N ALA A 26 -8.29 -6.13 6.07
CA ALA A 26 -9.13 -6.07 4.88
C ALA A 26 -9.97 -7.35 4.68
N ARG A 27 -9.43 -8.53 5.02
CA ARG A 27 -10.15 -9.80 5.03
C ARG A 27 -11.17 -9.86 6.18
N GLU A 28 -10.84 -9.36 7.36
CA GLU A 28 -11.72 -9.34 8.53
C GLU A 28 -12.95 -8.45 8.32
N VAL A 29 -12.80 -7.33 7.62
CA VAL A 29 -13.92 -6.40 7.36
C VAL A 29 -14.63 -6.65 6.04
N CYS A 30 -14.20 -7.61 5.21
CA CYS A 30 -14.74 -7.80 3.85
C CYS A 30 -16.26 -8.06 3.85
N GLU A 31 -16.75 -8.81 4.85
CA GLU A 31 -18.18 -9.12 4.99
C GLU A 31 -19.03 -7.87 5.23
N TYR A 32 -18.49 -6.86 5.93
CA TYR A 32 -19.16 -5.57 6.14
C TYR A 32 -19.43 -4.85 4.81
N PHE A 33 -18.55 -5.03 3.83
CA PHE A 33 -18.67 -4.50 2.47
C PHE A 33 -19.42 -5.45 1.52
N ARG A 34 -20.00 -6.54 2.04
CA ARG A 34 -20.70 -7.58 1.27
C ARG A 34 -19.80 -8.28 0.24
N LEU A 35 -18.52 -8.35 0.54
CA LEU A 35 -17.56 -9.17 -0.20
C LEU A 35 -17.40 -10.49 0.54
N ASP A 36 -17.37 -11.60 -0.19
CA ASP A 36 -16.93 -12.86 0.37
C ASP A 36 -15.40 -12.91 0.46
N LEU A 37 -14.90 -13.76 1.35
CA LEU A 37 -13.46 -13.91 1.60
C LEU A 37 -12.68 -14.32 0.35
N GLY A 38 -13.27 -15.12 -0.55
CA GLY A 38 -12.64 -15.53 -1.80
C GLY A 38 -12.42 -14.33 -2.73
N THR A 39 -13.46 -13.51 -2.92
CA THR A 39 -13.37 -12.26 -3.68
C THR A 39 -12.38 -11.27 -3.03
N ALA A 40 -12.36 -11.17 -1.70
CA ALA A 40 -11.41 -10.32 -0.99
C ALA A 40 -9.95 -10.76 -1.27
N ASP A 41 -9.68 -12.07 -1.24
CA ASP A 41 -8.37 -12.64 -1.53
C ASP A 41 -7.94 -12.39 -2.98
N GLU A 42 -8.85 -12.59 -3.94
CA GLU A 42 -8.60 -12.29 -5.36
C GLU A 42 -8.24 -10.82 -5.59
N ILE A 43 -8.95 -9.90 -4.91
CA ILE A 43 -8.66 -8.47 -4.98
C ILE A 43 -7.26 -8.20 -4.41
N VAL A 44 -6.96 -8.72 -3.22
CA VAL A 44 -5.65 -8.53 -2.56
C VAL A 44 -4.52 -9.01 -3.47
N ASP A 45 -4.64 -10.20 -4.06
CA ASP A 45 -3.61 -10.76 -4.94
C ASP A 45 -3.47 -9.95 -6.23
N SER A 46 -4.57 -9.46 -6.81
CA SER A 46 -4.53 -8.59 -7.97
C SER A 46 -3.78 -7.28 -7.68
N PHE A 47 -4.08 -6.66 -6.53
CA PHE A 47 -3.39 -5.43 -6.11
C PHE A 47 -1.90 -5.68 -5.83
N ARG A 48 -1.53 -6.77 -5.15
CA ARG A 48 -0.12 -7.16 -4.96
C ARG A 48 0.61 -7.29 -6.29
N ASN A 49 0.02 -7.98 -7.25
CA ASN A 49 0.61 -8.17 -8.58
C ASN A 49 0.79 -6.86 -9.35
N ILE A 50 -0.16 -5.93 -9.25
CA ILE A 50 -0.08 -4.62 -9.91
C ILE A 50 0.96 -3.75 -9.22
N VAL A 51 0.89 -3.64 -7.89
CA VAL A 51 1.77 -2.77 -7.12
C VAL A 51 3.20 -3.31 -7.14
N GLY A 52 3.43 -4.62 -7.13
CA GLY A 52 4.76 -5.24 -7.21
C GLY A 52 5.54 -4.87 -8.49
N GLN A 53 4.86 -4.42 -9.55
CA GLN A 53 5.50 -3.93 -10.77
C GLN A 53 6.04 -2.50 -10.65
N TRP A 54 5.87 -1.83 -9.51
CA TRP A 54 6.22 -0.42 -9.34
C TRP A 54 7.68 -0.12 -9.65
N ARG A 55 8.64 -1.02 -9.35
CA ARG A 55 10.06 -0.84 -9.70
C ARG A 55 10.29 -0.82 -11.21
N THR A 56 9.57 -1.65 -11.95
CA THR A 56 9.60 -1.69 -13.41
C THR A 56 9.11 -0.37 -13.99
N LEU A 57 8.00 0.15 -13.45
CA LEU A 57 7.46 1.45 -13.85
C LEU A 57 8.40 2.59 -13.46
N ALA A 58 8.94 2.58 -12.25
CA ALA A 58 9.87 3.59 -11.76
C ALA A 58 11.12 3.67 -12.64
N THR A 59 11.66 2.52 -13.03
CA THR A 59 12.80 2.44 -13.94
C THR A 59 12.47 3.01 -15.33
N ARG A 60 11.28 2.69 -15.87
CA ARG A 60 10.81 3.25 -17.16
C ARG A 60 10.59 4.76 -17.10
N LEU A 61 10.19 5.28 -15.94
CA LEU A 61 9.98 6.71 -15.69
C LEU A 61 11.28 7.46 -15.39
N GLY A 62 12.43 6.78 -15.35
CA GLY A 62 13.73 7.40 -15.15
C GLY A 62 14.09 7.69 -13.69
N LEU A 63 13.37 7.11 -12.72
CA LEU A 63 13.74 7.21 -11.31
C LEU A 63 15.06 6.46 -11.06
N SER A 64 16.00 7.15 -10.41
CA SER A 64 17.29 6.56 -10.06
C SER A 64 17.14 5.44 -9.04
N ALA A 65 18.09 4.50 -9.02
CA ALA A 65 18.09 3.41 -8.04
C ALA A 65 18.00 3.91 -6.59
N ARG A 66 18.66 5.04 -6.28
CA ARG A 66 18.63 5.68 -4.96
C ARG A 66 17.24 6.21 -4.60
N GLU A 67 16.51 6.77 -5.55
CA GLU A 67 15.12 7.22 -5.32
C GLU A 67 14.17 6.03 -5.14
N GLN A 68 14.38 4.96 -5.92
CA GLN A 68 13.63 3.72 -5.76
C GLN A 68 13.93 3.07 -4.40
N GLU A 69 15.16 3.00 -3.94
CA GLU A 69 15.50 2.49 -2.61
C GLU A 69 14.85 3.32 -1.50
N ARG A 70 14.85 4.66 -1.63
CA ARG A 70 14.18 5.55 -0.68
C ARG A 70 12.67 5.32 -0.62
N MET A 71 12.05 4.96 -1.74
CA MET A 71 10.62 4.68 -1.84
C MET A 71 10.27 3.22 -1.52
N GLY A 72 11.24 2.31 -1.53
CA GLY A 72 11.06 0.88 -1.32
C GLY A 72 10.21 0.50 -0.10
N PRO A 73 10.40 1.11 1.08
CA PRO A 73 9.58 0.83 2.25
C PRO A 73 8.08 1.08 2.04
N ALA A 74 7.68 2.02 1.17
CA ALA A 74 6.27 2.30 0.89
C ALA A 74 5.57 1.19 0.10
N PHE A 75 6.34 0.25 -0.49
CA PHE A 75 5.84 -0.83 -1.33
C PHE A 75 6.17 -2.23 -0.78
N HIS A 76 6.64 -2.33 0.47
CA HIS A 76 7.10 -3.60 1.06
C HIS A 76 6.05 -4.72 0.99
N LEU A 77 4.77 -4.40 1.20
CA LEU A 77 3.68 -5.37 1.22
C LEU A 77 3.19 -5.87 -0.14
N ALA A 78 3.69 -5.28 -1.23
CA ALA A 78 3.53 -5.82 -2.58
C ALA A 78 4.73 -6.67 -3.00
N ASN A 79 5.77 -6.71 -2.17
CA ASN A 79 7.07 -7.30 -2.46
C ASN A 79 7.36 -8.53 -1.57
N ASP A 80 6.55 -8.75 -0.53
CA ASP A 80 6.42 -9.96 0.30
C ASP A 80 5.26 -10.84 -0.20
#